data_AF-A0A1F6KM88-F1
#
_entry.id   AF-A0A1F6KM88-F1
#
_cell.length_a   1.000
_cell.length_b   1.000
_cell.length_c   1.000
_cell.angle_alpha   90.00
_cell.angle_beta   90.00
_cell.angle_gamma   90.00
#
_symmetry.space_group_name_H-M   'P 1'
#
loop_
_entity.id
_entity.type
_entity.pdbx_description
1 polymer ?
#
loop_
_entity_poly.entity_id
_entity_poly.type
_entity_poly.pdbx_seq_one_letter_code
_entity_poly.pdbx_strand_id
1 'polypeptide(L)'
;MFVRVFIIVLFFILLGQFSQVFAQTPTDATSATKEAKLSVDYHLPYPGILPDNPLYKLKLIRDKIRELFTTNPEKKADFYLLQADKRLAAGILLFEKGKGELSEQTISKGQNYLEKALIESQKAKDAKTSVLDFSAKIKASSSKHREEIEKLMEKSGGQLSEKFEGGLQRAIEFEKRAERFNPEN
;
A
#
# COMPACT_ATOMS: atom_id res chain seq x y z
N MET A 1 18.17 50.49 -14.64
CA MET A 1 16.81 50.43 -14.04
C MET A 1 15.90 49.44 -14.78
N PHE A 2 15.98 49.34 -16.11
CA PHE A 2 15.15 48.45 -16.95
C PHE A 2 15.26 46.94 -16.66
N VAL A 3 16.45 46.42 -16.33
CA VAL A 3 16.64 44.98 -16.06
C VAL A 3 15.95 44.52 -14.77
N ARG A 4 15.84 45.40 -13.77
CA ARG A 4 15.16 45.09 -12.49
C ARG A 4 13.64 45.09 -12.63
N VAL A 5 13.09 45.93 -13.52
CA VAL A 5 11.65 45.93 -13.83
C VAL A 5 11.28 44.67 -14.63
N PHE A 6 12.16 44.21 -15.53
CA PHE A 6 11.94 43.00 -16.32
C PHE A 6 11.86 41.73 -15.46
N ILE A 7 12.69 41.62 -14.41
CA ILE A 7 12.68 40.49 -13.47
C ILE A 7 11.41 40.46 -12.60
N ILE A 8 10.87 41.62 -12.24
CA ILE A 8 9.63 41.70 -11.42
C ILE A 8 8.40 41.35 -12.25
N VAL A 9 8.36 41.73 -13.53
CA VAL A 9 7.27 41.36 -14.45
C VAL A 9 7.29 39.85 -14.76
N LEU A 10 8.48 39.25 -14.89
CA LEU A 10 8.62 37.80 -15.14
C LEU A 10 8.20 36.95 -13.93
N PHE A 11 8.37 37.47 -12.71
CA PHE A 11 7.96 36.79 -11.47
C PHE A 11 6.43 36.79 -11.27
N PHE A 12 5.71 37.79 -11.78
CA PHE A 12 4.24 37.87 -11.68
C PHE A 12 3.51 36.94 -12.67
N ILE A 13 4.12 36.60 -13.81
CA ILE A 13 3.54 35.71 -14.82
C ILE A 13 3.60 34.23 -14.38
N LEU A 14 4.52 33.88 -13.48
CA LEU A 14 4.72 32.50 -12.99
C LEU A 14 3.81 32.11 -11.81
N LEU A 15 3.05 33.05 -11.24
CA LEU A 15 2.12 32.81 -10.11
C LEU A 15 0.64 32.69 -10.54
N GLY A 16 0.36 32.77 -11.84
CA GLY A 16 -1.02 32.86 -12.38
C GLY A 16 -1.69 31.54 -12.79
N GLN A 17 -1.11 30.37 -12.49
CA GLN A 17 -1.68 29.06 -12.92
C GLN A 17 -2.25 28.23 -11.76
N PHE A 18 -2.92 28.87 -10.80
CA PHE A 18 -3.87 28.18 -9.92
C PHE A 18 -5.26 28.24 -10.53
N SER A 19 -5.51 27.37 -11.52
CA SER A 19 -6.86 27.12 -11.99
C SER A 19 -7.62 26.36 -10.89
N GLN A 20 -8.57 27.05 -10.26
CA GLN A 20 -9.60 26.42 -9.43
C GLN A 20 -10.49 25.59 -10.37
N VAL A 21 -10.34 24.27 -10.34
CA VAL A 21 -11.27 23.35 -11.01
C VAL A 21 -12.53 23.29 -10.15
N PHE A 22 -13.62 23.85 -10.68
CA PHE A 22 -14.96 23.74 -10.11
C PHE A 22 -15.49 22.33 -10.43
N ALA A 23 -15.71 21.50 -9.43
CA ALA A 23 -16.33 20.18 -9.62
C ALA A 23 -17.82 20.35 -9.93
N GLN A 24 -18.25 19.94 -11.12
CA GLN A 24 -19.67 19.74 -11.43
C GLN A 24 -20.09 18.35 -10.97
N THR A 25 -21.15 18.26 -10.17
CA THR A 25 -21.89 17.02 -9.93
C THR A 25 -23.02 16.90 -10.96
N PRO A 26 -23.00 15.94 -11.89
CA PRO A 26 -24.22 15.47 -12.53
C PRO A 26 -24.88 14.47 -11.59
N THR A 27 -26.04 14.85 -11.07
CA THR A 27 -26.98 13.91 -10.45
C THR A 27 -27.69 13.16 -11.58
N ASP A 28 -27.23 11.96 -11.89
CA ASP A 28 -28.03 10.98 -12.61
C ASP A 28 -28.22 9.76 -11.72
N ALA A 29 -29.43 9.67 -11.16
CA ALA A 29 -29.94 8.47 -10.55
C ALA A 29 -30.25 7.47 -11.67
N THR A 30 -29.53 6.36 -11.70
CA THR A 30 -30.03 5.10 -12.26
C THR A 30 -29.51 3.97 -11.40
N SER A 31 -30.42 3.39 -10.62
CA SER A 31 -30.22 2.12 -9.94
C SER A 31 -29.95 1.03 -10.99
N ALA A 32 -28.70 0.59 -11.03
CA ALA A 32 -28.37 -0.78 -11.39
C ALA A 32 -27.59 -1.36 -10.20
N THR A 33 -28.27 -2.17 -9.40
CA THR A 33 -27.66 -3.00 -8.36
C THR A 33 -26.79 -4.05 -9.06
N LYS A 34 -25.55 -3.65 -9.35
CA LYS A 34 -24.41 -4.55 -9.42
C LYS A 34 -23.58 -4.13 -8.21
N GLU A 35 -23.31 -5.04 -7.28
CA GLU A 35 -22.42 -4.78 -6.14
C GLU A 35 -21.12 -4.16 -6.67
N ALA A 36 -21.04 -2.83 -6.60
CA ALA A 36 -19.83 -2.10 -6.90
C ALA A 36 -18.91 -2.41 -5.73
N LYS A 37 -18.05 -3.40 -5.92
CA LYS A 37 -16.94 -3.72 -5.04
C LYS A 37 -16.22 -2.39 -4.77
N LEU A 38 -16.44 -1.80 -3.59
CA LEU A 38 -15.84 -0.52 -3.22
C LEU A 38 -14.33 -0.67 -3.34
N SER A 39 -13.75 0.01 -4.31
CA SER A 39 -12.29 0.10 -4.45
C SER A 39 -11.76 0.81 -3.21
N VAL A 40 -10.80 0.19 -2.52
CA VAL A 40 -10.20 0.78 -1.32
C VAL A 40 -9.37 2.00 -1.74
N ASP A 41 -9.65 3.17 -1.19
CA ASP A 41 -8.83 4.36 -1.45
C ASP A 41 -7.52 4.28 -0.64
N TYR A 42 -6.51 3.62 -1.22
CA TYR A 42 -5.18 3.47 -0.61
C TYR A 42 -4.11 3.33 -1.70
N HIS A 43 -3.21 4.29 -1.76
CA HIS A 43 -2.14 4.29 -2.76
C HIS A 43 -0.95 3.43 -2.32
N LEU A 44 -0.63 2.41 -3.12
CA LEU A 44 0.53 1.57 -2.85
C LEU A 44 1.85 2.31 -3.16
N PRO A 45 2.86 2.15 -2.30
CA PRO A 45 4.18 2.72 -2.52
C PRO A 45 4.89 2.01 -3.67
N TYR A 46 5.67 2.77 -4.44
CA TYR A 46 6.45 2.20 -5.53
C TYR A 46 7.51 1.19 -5.01
N PRO A 47 7.59 -0.02 -5.60
CA PRO A 47 8.45 -1.10 -5.10
C PRO A 47 9.94 -0.88 -5.37
N GLY A 48 10.28 -0.10 -6.40
CA GLY A 48 11.66 0.10 -6.85
C GLY A 48 12.21 -1.16 -7.53
N ILE A 49 13.25 -1.77 -6.94
CA ILE A 49 13.93 -2.95 -7.49
C ILE A 49 13.10 -4.20 -7.22
N LEU A 50 12.72 -4.90 -8.29
CA LEU A 50 11.96 -6.14 -8.24
C LEU A 50 12.85 -7.37 -7.92
N PRO A 51 12.24 -8.47 -7.41
CA PRO A 51 12.94 -9.72 -7.09
C PRO A 51 13.66 -10.41 -8.25
N ASP A 52 13.36 -10.03 -9.49
CA ASP A 52 13.94 -10.61 -10.70
C ASP A 52 15.28 -9.95 -11.11
N ASN A 53 15.72 -8.90 -10.42
CA ASN A 53 16.96 -8.20 -10.72
C ASN A 53 18.11 -8.60 -9.75
N PRO A 54 19.36 -8.75 -10.23
CA PRO A 54 20.52 -9.03 -9.38
C PRO A 54 20.73 -8.04 -8.21
N LEU A 55 20.42 -6.75 -8.42
CA LEU A 55 20.53 -5.69 -7.42
C LEU A 55 19.51 -5.84 -6.27
N TYR A 56 18.52 -6.74 -6.40
CA TYR A 56 17.56 -7.02 -5.34
C TYR A 56 18.25 -7.49 -4.05
N LYS A 57 19.35 -8.24 -4.17
CA LYS A 57 20.13 -8.69 -3.01
C LYS A 57 20.67 -7.52 -2.19
N LEU A 58 21.16 -6.47 -2.85
CA LEU A 58 21.66 -5.26 -2.17
C LEU A 58 20.52 -4.53 -1.44
N LYS A 59 19.33 -4.44 -2.07
CA LYS A 59 18.12 -3.92 -1.42
C LYS A 59 17.76 -4.70 -0.16
N LEU A 60 17.80 -6.04 -0.20
CA LEU A 60 17.51 -6.87 0.96
C LEU A 60 18.50 -6.64 2.10
N ILE A 61 19.79 -6.49 1.81
CA ILE A 61 20.82 -6.17 2.81
C ILE A 61 20.52 -4.84 3.49
N ARG A 62 20.26 -3.78 2.70
CA ARG A 62 19.87 -2.46 3.23
C ARG A 62 18.63 -2.55 4.12
N ASP A 63 17.59 -3.26 3.65
CA ASP A 63 16.34 -3.41 4.40
C ASP A 63 16.57 -4.16 5.72
N LYS A 64 17.43 -5.17 5.74
CA LYS A 64 17.81 -5.92 6.95
C LYS A 64 18.63 -5.07 7.93
N ILE A 65 19.54 -4.24 7.44
CA ILE A 65 20.26 -3.26 8.26
C ILE A 65 19.25 -2.32 8.94
N ARG A 66 18.32 -1.75 8.17
CA ARG A 66 17.29 -0.86 8.71
C ARG A 66 16.39 -1.56 9.74
N GLU A 67 16.02 -2.81 9.49
CA GLU A 67 15.25 -3.63 10.44
C GLU A 67 15.99 -3.82 11.76
N LEU A 68 17.29 -4.11 11.72
CA LEU A 68 18.12 -4.32 12.92
C LEU A 68 18.28 -3.04 13.76
N PHE A 69 18.40 -1.88 13.13
CA PHE A 69 18.53 -0.59 13.83
C PHE A 69 17.19 0.02 14.28
N THR A 70 16.05 -0.57 13.90
CA THR A 70 14.73 -0.07 14.30
C THR A 70 14.22 -0.83 15.52
N THR A 71 14.46 -0.28 16.72
CA THR A 71 14.09 -0.92 17.99
C THR A 71 12.71 -0.50 18.50
N ASN A 72 12.26 0.72 18.20
CA ASN A 72 10.96 1.22 18.66
C ASN A 72 9.81 0.45 17.95
N PRO A 73 8.85 -0.16 18.69
CA PRO A 73 7.76 -0.95 18.13
C PRO A 73 6.91 -0.19 17.10
N GLU A 74 6.58 1.07 17.34
CA GLU A 74 5.79 1.91 16.42
C GLU A 74 6.52 2.09 15.09
N LYS A 75 7.78 2.53 15.14
CA LYS A 75 8.62 2.70 13.93
C LYS A 75 8.85 1.37 13.21
N LYS A 76 8.93 0.27 13.96
CA LYS A 76 9.12 -1.07 13.42
C LYS A 76 7.86 -1.57 12.71
N ALA A 77 6.70 -1.29 13.27
CA ALA A 77 5.41 -1.57 12.65
C ALA A 77 5.26 -0.80 11.33
N ASP A 78 5.57 0.50 11.32
CA ASP A 78 5.57 1.33 10.11
C ASP A 78 6.54 0.80 9.04
N PHE A 79 7.74 0.42 9.46
CA PHE A 79 8.72 -0.18 8.56
C PHE A 79 8.17 -1.46 7.93
N TYR A 80 7.58 -2.34 8.73
CA TYR A 80 7.02 -3.60 8.24
C TYR A 80 5.82 -3.38 7.31
N LEU A 81 4.93 -2.44 7.63
CA LEU A 81 3.80 -2.08 6.79
C LEU A 81 4.27 -1.58 5.41
N LEU A 82 5.24 -0.66 5.39
CA LEU A 82 5.85 -0.17 4.16
C LEU A 82 6.47 -1.31 3.32
N GLN A 83 7.10 -2.27 3.99
CA GLN A 83 7.74 -3.41 3.32
C GLN A 83 6.73 -4.42 2.79
N ALA A 84 5.56 -4.53 3.42
CA ALA A 84 4.43 -5.32 2.94
C ALA A 84 3.83 -4.70 1.68
N ASP A 85 3.51 -3.41 1.72
CA ASP A 85 2.87 -2.71 0.60
C ASP A 85 3.76 -2.63 -0.64
N LYS A 86 5.07 -2.41 -0.44
CA LYS A 86 6.05 -2.49 -1.54
C LYS A 86 6.09 -3.88 -2.17
N ARG A 87 5.91 -4.94 -1.39
CA ARG A 87 5.93 -6.31 -1.93
C ARG A 87 4.64 -6.65 -2.65
N LEU A 88 3.50 -6.14 -2.19
CA LEU A 88 2.25 -6.22 -2.95
C LEU A 88 2.42 -5.54 -4.31
N ALA A 89 2.88 -4.29 -4.34
CA ALA A 89 3.13 -3.57 -5.58
C ALA A 89 4.15 -4.28 -6.49
N ALA A 90 5.21 -4.84 -5.91
CA ALA A 90 6.19 -5.64 -6.67
C ALA A 90 5.56 -6.89 -7.27
N GLY A 91 4.69 -7.59 -6.52
CA GLY A 91 3.96 -8.75 -6.99
C GLY A 91 3.05 -8.41 -8.17
N ILE A 92 2.27 -7.35 -8.06
CA ILE A 92 1.41 -6.86 -9.15
C ILE A 92 2.23 -6.63 -10.43
N LEU A 93 3.35 -5.91 -10.33
CA LEU A 93 4.25 -5.67 -11.48
C LEU A 93 4.87 -6.96 -12.03
N LEU A 94 5.17 -7.95 -11.18
CA LEU A 94 5.69 -9.25 -11.62
C LEU A 94 4.61 -10.05 -12.35
N PHE A 95 3.37 -9.98 -11.88
CA PHE A 95 2.23 -10.62 -12.53
C PHE A 95 2.00 -10.04 -13.93
N GLU A 96 2.00 -8.71 -14.05
CA GLU A 96 1.88 -8.01 -15.34
C GLU A 96 3.00 -8.37 -16.32
N LYS A 97 4.18 -8.75 -15.80
CA LYS A 97 5.32 -9.25 -16.58
C LYS A 97 5.24 -10.75 -16.91
N GLY A 98 4.11 -11.40 -16.65
CA GLY A 98 3.92 -12.84 -16.90
C GLY A 98 4.63 -13.75 -15.89
N LYS A 99 5.18 -13.21 -14.79
CA LYS A 99 5.91 -13.97 -13.76
C LYS A 99 4.97 -14.34 -12.61
N GLY A 100 3.88 -15.05 -12.92
CA GLY A 100 2.78 -15.36 -11.98
C GLY A 100 3.24 -16.02 -10.68
N GLU A 101 4.09 -17.05 -10.75
CA GLU A 101 4.59 -17.73 -9.55
C GLU A 101 5.48 -16.83 -8.70
N LEU A 102 6.35 -16.03 -9.32
CA LEU A 102 7.19 -15.09 -8.59
C LEU A 102 6.35 -13.95 -7.98
N SER A 103 5.26 -13.56 -8.64
CA SER A 103 4.27 -12.64 -8.08
C SER A 103 3.66 -13.18 -6.80
N GLU A 104 3.09 -14.39 -6.83
CA GLU A 104 2.50 -15.04 -5.66
C GLU A 104 3.50 -15.10 -4.50
N GLN A 105 4.72 -15.59 -4.75
CA GLN A 105 5.74 -15.69 -3.71
C GLN A 105 6.12 -14.31 -3.15
N THR A 106 6.12 -13.27 -3.98
CA THR A 106 6.46 -11.91 -3.56
C THR A 106 5.36 -11.32 -2.70
N ILE A 107 4.10 -11.51 -3.09
CA ILE A 107 2.91 -11.10 -2.32
C ILE A 107 2.88 -11.85 -0.99
N SER A 108 3.10 -13.17 -1.01
CA SER A 108 3.15 -14.01 0.17
C SER A 108 4.24 -13.55 1.16
N LYS A 109 5.43 -13.17 0.66
CA LYS A 109 6.46 -12.52 1.49
C LYS A 109 6.01 -11.16 2.02
N GLY A 110 5.27 -10.38 1.23
CA GLY A 110 4.66 -9.12 1.67
C GLY A 110 3.70 -9.31 2.84
N GLN A 111 2.87 -10.34 2.78
CA GLN A 111 1.93 -10.72 3.83
C GLN A 111 2.64 -11.09 5.14
N ASN A 112 3.80 -11.76 5.09
CA ASN A 112 4.61 -12.00 6.28
C ASN A 112 5.11 -10.69 6.93
N TYR A 113 5.37 -9.64 6.13
CA TYR A 113 5.68 -8.32 6.66
C TYR A 113 4.45 -7.63 7.25
N LEU A 114 3.27 -7.79 6.64
CA LEU A 114 2.02 -7.24 7.17
C LEU A 114 1.68 -7.87 8.53
N GLU A 115 1.88 -9.18 8.68
CA GLU A 115 1.74 -9.86 9.96
C GLU A 115 2.70 -9.30 11.03
N LYS A 116 3.97 -9.10 10.67
CA LYS A 116 4.92 -8.45 11.58
C LYS A 116 4.50 -7.03 11.95
N ALA A 117 3.93 -6.27 11.01
CA ALA A 117 3.39 -4.94 11.28
C ALA A 117 2.28 -5.01 12.33
N LEU A 118 1.30 -5.91 12.17
CA LEU A 118 0.23 -6.14 13.15
C LEU A 118 0.78 -6.50 14.54
N ILE A 119 1.79 -7.38 14.62
CA ILE A 119 2.41 -7.79 15.88
C ILE A 119 3.10 -6.60 16.58
N GLU A 120 3.89 -5.81 15.85
CA GLU A 120 4.58 -4.65 16.42
C GLU A 120 3.59 -3.51 16.77
N SER A 121 2.46 -3.40 16.05
CA SER A 121 1.35 -2.49 16.40
C SER A 121 0.78 -2.80 17.76
N GLN A 122 0.54 -4.09 18.03
CA GLN A 122 -0.02 -4.53 19.31
C GLN A 122 0.93 -4.20 20.45
N LYS A 123 2.24 -4.46 20.27
CA LYS A 123 3.26 -4.08 21.25
C LYS A 123 3.29 -2.57 21.51
N ALA A 124 3.15 -1.75 20.46
CA ALA A 124 3.11 -0.30 20.60
C ALA A 124 1.86 0.16 21.37
N LYS A 125 0.71 -0.48 21.13
CA LYS A 125 -0.57 -0.21 21.83
C LYS A 125 -0.45 -0.54 23.31
N ASP A 126 0.10 -1.71 23.64
CA ASP A 126 0.30 -2.15 25.01
C ASP A 126 1.27 -1.22 25.78
N ALA A 127 2.23 -0.63 25.07
CA ALA A 127 3.16 0.37 25.60
C ALA A 127 2.57 1.78 25.78
N LYS A 128 1.28 2.00 25.47
CA LYS A 128 0.57 3.30 25.53
C LYS A 128 1.22 4.41 24.68
N THR A 129 1.99 4.06 23.67
CA THR A 129 2.44 5.00 22.64
C THR A 129 1.24 5.31 21.72
N SER A 130 1.13 6.52 21.16
CA SER A 130 0.01 6.92 20.31
C SER A 130 -0.18 6.00 19.09
N VAL A 131 -1.18 5.11 19.10
CA VAL A 131 -1.46 4.15 17.99
C VAL A 131 -2.69 4.53 17.16
N LEU A 132 -3.36 5.65 17.45
CA LEU A 132 -4.64 6.00 16.83
C LEU A 132 -4.54 6.16 15.31
N ASP A 133 -3.46 6.74 14.79
CA ASP A 133 -3.27 6.91 13.34
C ASP A 133 -2.86 5.61 12.62
N PHE A 134 -2.34 4.63 13.36
CA PHE A 134 -1.74 3.43 12.77
C PHE A 134 -2.76 2.33 12.47
N SER A 135 -3.83 2.22 13.26
CA SER A 135 -4.90 1.23 13.05
C SER A 135 -5.64 1.45 11.73
N ALA A 136 -5.98 2.71 11.43
CA ALA A 136 -6.62 3.11 10.17
C ALA A 136 -5.73 2.77 8.96
N LYS A 137 -4.43 3.04 9.07
CA LYS A 137 -3.44 2.76 8.03
C LYS A 137 -3.28 1.26 7.76
N ILE A 138 -3.18 0.44 8.81
CA ILE A 138 -3.11 -1.01 8.67
C ILE A 138 -4.40 -1.59 8.08
N LYS A 139 -5.56 -1.06 8.48
CA LYS A 139 -6.85 -1.48 7.92
C LYS A 139 -6.88 -1.20 6.42
N ALA A 140 -6.58 0.02 6.00
CA ALA A 140 -6.55 0.41 4.59
C ALA A 140 -5.55 -0.42 3.77
N SER A 141 -4.34 -0.65 4.29
CA SER A 141 -3.36 -1.55 3.66
C SER A 141 -3.90 -2.97 3.54
N SER A 142 -4.48 -3.54 4.62
CA SER A 142 -4.99 -4.91 4.62
C SER A 142 -6.13 -5.11 3.63
N SER A 143 -7.10 -4.17 3.59
CA SER A 143 -8.17 -4.17 2.59
C SER A 143 -7.63 -4.03 1.17
N LYS A 144 -6.57 -3.23 0.96
CA LYS A 144 -5.91 -3.12 -0.35
C LYS A 144 -5.20 -4.42 -0.76
N HIS A 145 -4.54 -5.12 0.17
CA HIS A 145 -3.95 -6.44 -0.11
C HIS A 145 -5.02 -7.44 -0.56
N ARG A 146 -6.17 -7.47 0.12
CA ARG A 146 -7.31 -8.31 -0.27
C ARG A 146 -7.78 -7.96 -1.69
N GLU A 147 -8.08 -6.68 -1.94
CA GLU A 147 -8.59 -6.20 -3.22
C GLU A 147 -7.66 -6.57 -4.39
N GLU A 148 -6.36 -6.34 -4.24
CA GLU A 148 -5.39 -6.62 -5.30
C GLU A 148 -5.18 -8.12 -5.53
N ILE A 149 -5.21 -8.95 -4.47
CA ILE A 149 -5.12 -10.41 -4.61
C ILE A 149 -6.35 -10.93 -5.37
N GLU A 150 -7.55 -10.45 -5.06
CA GLU A 150 -8.77 -10.83 -5.77
C GLU A 150 -8.69 -10.44 -7.26
N LYS A 151 -8.21 -9.23 -7.57
CA LYS A 151 -7.97 -8.80 -8.96
C LYS A 151 -6.97 -9.71 -9.68
N LEU A 152 -5.92 -10.16 -9.00
CA LEU A 152 -4.93 -11.06 -9.57
C LEU A 152 -5.52 -12.44 -9.86
N MET A 153 -6.34 -12.97 -8.95
CA MET A 153 -7.07 -14.23 -9.13
C MET A 153 -8.02 -14.17 -10.32
N GLU A 154 -8.82 -13.10 -10.41
CA GLU A 154 -9.74 -12.84 -11.53
C GLU A 154 -9.00 -12.80 -12.88
N LYS A 155 -7.80 -12.19 -12.91
CA LYS A 155 -6.97 -12.10 -14.12
C LYS A 155 -6.21 -13.38 -14.46
N SER A 156 -5.84 -14.19 -13.47
CA SER A 156 -4.98 -15.35 -13.69
C SER A 156 -5.71 -16.60 -14.15
N GLY A 157 -6.89 -16.87 -13.56
CA GLY A 157 -7.64 -18.12 -13.76
C GLY A 157 -6.85 -19.40 -13.42
N GLY A 158 -7.54 -20.54 -13.47
CA GLY A 158 -6.95 -21.89 -13.36
C GLY A 158 -6.00 -22.09 -12.18
N GLN A 159 -4.94 -22.87 -12.42
CA GLN A 159 -3.96 -23.26 -11.39
C GLN A 159 -3.24 -22.07 -10.75
N LEU A 160 -3.05 -20.96 -11.48
CA LEU A 160 -2.39 -19.78 -10.91
C LEU A 160 -3.31 -19.05 -9.93
N SER A 161 -4.63 -19.03 -10.18
CA SER A 161 -5.62 -18.48 -9.24
C SER A 161 -5.63 -19.25 -7.92
N GLU A 162 -5.56 -20.58 -7.97
CA GLU A 162 -5.52 -21.44 -6.78
C GLU A 162 -4.32 -21.11 -5.88
N LYS A 163 -3.15 -20.78 -6.47
CA LYS A 163 -1.97 -20.38 -5.70
C LYS A 163 -2.18 -19.11 -4.86
N PHE A 164 -3.11 -18.23 -5.26
CA PHE A 164 -3.42 -17.01 -4.53
C PHE A 164 -4.45 -17.20 -3.41
N GLU A 165 -5.17 -18.32 -3.34
CA GLU A 165 -6.24 -18.55 -2.35
C GLU A 165 -5.73 -18.44 -0.90
N GLY A 166 -4.59 -19.08 -0.60
CA GLY A 166 -3.95 -18.96 0.71
C GLY A 166 -3.54 -17.53 1.03
N GLY A 167 -3.15 -16.76 0.02
CA GLY A 167 -2.91 -15.33 0.15
C GLY A 167 -4.20 -14.56 0.47
N LEU A 168 -5.29 -14.83 -0.24
CA LEU A 168 -6.57 -14.17 -0.03
C LEU A 168 -7.10 -14.40 1.39
N GLN A 169 -7.06 -15.64 1.87
CA GLN A 169 -7.50 -15.98 3.24
C GLN A 169 -6.70 -15.22 4.30
N ARG A 170 -5.37 -15.12 4.14
CA ARG A 170 -4.55 -14.31 5.04
C ARG A 170 -4.89 -12.83 4.99
N ALA A 171 -5.17 -12.26 3.81
CA ALA A 171 -5.55 -10.86 3.68
C ALA A 171 -6.87 -10.56 4.41
N ILE A 172 -7.86 -11.45 4.29
CA ILE A 172 -9.13 -11.36 5.03
C ILE A 172 -8.89 -11.45 6.54
N GLU A 173 -8.01 -12.34 6.99
CA GLU A 173 -7.67 -12.45 8.42
C GLU A 173 -7.00 -11.16 8.95
N PHE A 174 -6.08 -10.58 8.18
CA PHE A 174 -5.40 -9.34 8.56
C PHE A 174 -6.37 -8.17 8.68
N GLU A 175 -7.34 -8.06 7.77
CA GLU A 175 -8.39 -7.04 7.85
C GLU A 175 -9.23 -7.20 9.12
N LYS A 176 -9.71 -8.42 9.42
CA LYS A 176 -10.43 -8.71 10.66
C LYS A 176 -9.60 -8.42 11.92
N ARG A 177 -8.29 -8.66 11.86
CA ARG A 177 -7.36 -8.33 12.95
C ARG A 177 -7.20 -6.82 13.07
N ALA A 178 -7.06 -6.10 11.97
CA ALA A 178 -6.95 -4.65 11.91
C ALA A 178 -8.19 -3.95 12.51
N GLU A 179 -9.39 -4.47 12.25
CA GLU A 179 -10.64 -3.92 12.79
C GLU A 179 -10.72 -3.99 14.32
N ARG A 180 -10.14 -5.02 14.93
CA ARG A 180 -10.06 -5.16 16.39
C ARG A 180 -9.12 -4.14 17.05
N PHE A 181 -8.32 -3.41 16.27
CA PHE A 181 -7.50 -2.32 16.80
C PHE A 181 -8.26 -1.00 16.95
N ASN A 182 -9.45 -0.86 16.34
CA ASN A 182 -10.23 0.37 16.41
C ASN A 182 -10.76 0.58 17.85
N PRO A 183 -10.53 1.74 18.48
CA PRO A 183 -10.94 2.00 19.87
C PRO A 183 -12.46 2.14 20.08
N GLU A 184 -13.26 2.11 19.02
CA GLU A 184 -14.73 2.23 19.08
C GLU A 184 -15.46 0.90 19.30
N ASN A 185 -14.74 -0.22 19.49
CA ASN A 185 -15.28 -1.54 19.85
C ASN A 185 -14.74 -2.04 21.18
#